data_AF-A0A9W8TWS5-F1
#
_entry.id   AF-A0A9W8TWS5-F1
#
_cell.length_a   1.000
_cell.length_b   1.000
_cell.length_c   1.000
_cell.angle_alpha   90.00
_cell.angle_beta   90.00
_cell.angle_gamma   90.00
#
_symmetry.space_group_name_H-M   'P 1'
#
loop_
_entity.id
_entity.type
_entity.pdbx_description
1 polymer ?
#
loop_
_entity_poly.entity_id
_entity_poly.type
_entity_poly.pdbx_seq_one_letter_code
_entity_poly.pdbx_strand_id
1 'polypeptide(L)'
;MAGQCTICLSEMKDPVCIPCGHLYCSQCLSDYIASSSEDGYTTLCPTCRALFSIVSPELTCLPKHVHRYITPSIRRVYLDSSAVQSLQQKLVASQNQVRNLKKESERLMLFCEKYQNASDVHADGEAKARLEVERLTRLLREQKLATEEAEEETLEWKERHDDLKKQLNEASIKPSRKRASTARDHSQNNNQFHSISPPTTPRRRVIRDLPSRSKKKLRTISPDLTDETPFWPL
;
A
#
# COMPACT_ATOMS: atom_id res chain seq x y z
N MET A 1 -14.33 -40.27 -13.32
CA MET A 1 -15.81 -40.15 -13.19
C MET A 1 -16.34 -41.44 -12.60
N ALA A 2 -16.25 -41.60 -11.28
CA ALA A 2 -16.93 -42.68 -10.58
C ALA A 2 -18.31 -42.15 -10.18
N GLY A 3 -19.40 -42.77 -10.64
CA GLY A 3 -20.75 -42.35 -10.27
C GLY A 3 -21.70 -41.96 -11.41
N GLN A 4 -21.28 -42.00 -12.67
CA GLN A 4 -22.15 -41.74 -13.83
C GLN A 4 -22.51 -43.02 -14.58
N CYS A 5 -23.79 -43.17 -14.94
CA CYS A 5 -24.26 -44.28 -15.76
C CYS A 5 -23.95 -44.03 -17.24
N THR A 6 -23.35 -44.99 -17.95
CA THR A 6 -23.02 -44.81 -19.38
C THR A 6 -24.22 -44.92 -20.32
N ILE A 7 -25.41 -45.29 -19.81
CA ILE A 7 -26.65 -45.38 -20.60
C ILE A 7 -27.37 -44.02 -20.59
N CYS A 8 -27.70 -43.49 -19.39
CA CYS A 8 -28.41 -42.21 -19.26
C CYS A 8 -27.49 -40.99 -19.07
N LEU A 9 -26.16 -41.21 -19.01
CA LEU A 9 -25.13 -40.17 -18.84
C LEU A 9 -25.32 -39.27 -17.60
N SER A 10 -26.07 -39.76 -16.62
CA SER A 10 -26.45 -39.04 -15.40
C SER A 10 -25.89 -39.74 -14.16
N GLU A 11 -26.01 -39.09 -13.00
CA GLU A 11 -25.65 -39.69 -11.71
C GLU A 11 -26.42 -41.02 -11.49
N MET A 12 -25.69 -42.04 -11.03
CA MET A 12 -26.25 -43.38 -10.87
C MET A 12 -27.31 -43.43 -9.77
N LYS A 13 -28.52 -43.85 -10.14
CA LYS A 13 -29.63 -44.14 -9.21
C LYS A 13 -29.76 -45.64 -9.06
N ASP A 14 -29.67 -46.13 -7.83
CA ASP A 14 -29.63 -47.57 -7.50
C ASP A 14 -28.66 -48.34 -8.39
N PRO A 15 -27.33 -48.12 -8.23
CA PRO A 15 -26.35 -48.73 -9.12
C PRO A 15 -26.36 -50.24 -8.99
N VAL A 16 -26.37 -50.92 -10.14
CA VAL A 16 -26.24 -52.36 -10.24
C VAL A 16 -24.97 -52.72 -11.00
N CYS A 17 -24.25 -53.72 -10.51
CA CYS A 17 -23.07 -54.28 -11.14
C CYS A 17 -23.44 -55.59 -11.85
N ILE A 18 -22.96 -55.73 -13.08
CA ILE A 18 -23.03 -56.98 -13.85
C ILE A 18 -21.70 -57.75 -13.74
N PRO A 19 -21.60 -59.02 -14.18
CA PRO A 19 -20.44 -59.86 -13.90
C PRO A 19 -19.11 -59.34 -14.46
N CYS A 20 -19.15 -58.52 -15.51
CA CYS A 20 -17.96 -57.87 -16.07
C CYS A 20 -17.49 -56.63 -15.29
N GLY A 21 -18.14 -56.28 -14.16
CA GLY A 21 -17.73 -55.20 -13.27
C GLY A 21 -18.25 -53.80 -13.64
N HIS A 22 -18.99 -53.65 -14.73
CA HIS A 22 -19.57 -52.37 -15.12
C HIS A 22 -20.83 -52.07 -14.31
N LEU A 23 -21.06 -50.78 -14.03
CA LEU A 23 -22.20 -50.29 -13.25
C LEU A 23 -23.15 -49.45 -14.09
N TYR A 24 -24.44 -49.63 -13.83
CA TYR A 24 -25.53 -48.89 -14.47
C TYR A 24 -26.62 -48.55 -13.45
N CYS A 25 -27.51 -47.61 -13.78
CA CYS A 25 -28.76 -47.47 -13.03
C CYS A 25 -29.60 -48.75 -13.19
N SER A 26 -30.27 -49.18 -12.11
CA SER A 26 -31.14 -50.36 -12.17
C SER A 26 -32.17 -50.29 -13.30
N GLN A 27 -32.83 -49.14 -13.48
CA GLN A 27 -33.84 -48.95 -14.54
C GLN A 27 -33.21 -48.99 -15.93
N CYS A 28 -32.10 -48.28 -16.14
CA CYS A 28 -31.42 -48.24 -17.43
C CYS A 28 -30.95 -49.63 -17.88
N LEU A 29 -30.46 -50.46 -16.95
CA LEU A 29 -30.08 -51.83 -17.28
C LEU A 29 -31.31 -52.69 -17.60
N SER A 30 -32.40 -52.57 -16.83
CA SER A 30 -33.65 -53.30 -17.10
C SER A 30 -34.23 -52.97 -18.48
N ASP A 31 -34.29 -51.70 -18.85
CA ASP A 31 -34.81 -51.25 -20.16
C ASP A 31 -33.93 -51.75 -21.32
N TYR A 32 -32.61 -51.74 -21.11
CA TYR A 32 -31.66 -52.30 -22.07
C TYR A 32 -31.85 -53.80 -22.26
N ILE A 33 -32.00 -54.56 -21.18
CA ILE A 33 -32.24 -56.00 -21.23
C ILE A 33 -33.55 -56.29 -21.97
N ALA A 34 -34.63 -55.59 -21.62
CA ALA A 34 -35.95 -55.77 -22.23
C ALA A 34 -35.98 -55.49 -23.74
N SER A 35 -35.09 -54.60 -24.23
CA SER A 35 -34.99 -54.25 -25.65
C SER A 35 -33.97 -55.09 -26.44
N SER A 36 -33.00 -55.72 -25.77
CA SER A 36 -31.85 -56.35 -26.43
C SER A 36 -31.79 -57.88 -26.30
N SER A 37 -32.60 -58.51 -25.44
CA SER A 37 -32.58 -59.96 -25.28
C SER A 37 -33.53 -60.66 -26.27
N GLU A 38 -32.99 -61.37 -27.26
CA GLU A 38 -33.80 -62.24 -28.15
C GLU A 38 -34.30 -63.49 -27.41
N ASP A 39 -33.42 -64.13 -26.63
CA ASP A 39 -33.73 -65.39 -25.95
C ASP A 39 -34.22 -65.22 -24.50
N GLY A 40 -34.14 -64.01 -23.94
CA GLY A 40 -34.52 -63.70 -22.55
C GLY A 40 -33.57 -64.22 -21.45
N TYR A 41 -32.59 -65.07 -21.79
CA TYR A 41 -31.67 -65.68 -20.81
C TYR A 41 -30.29 -65.02 -20.72
N THR A 42 -29.82 -64.46 -21.84
CA THR A 42 -28.48 -63.86 -21.97
C THR A 42 -28.55 -62.52 -22.69
N THR A 43 -27.61 -61.64 -22.36
CA THR A 43 -27.48 -60.33 -23.01
C THR A 43 -26.03 -59.84 -22.98
N LEU A 44 -25.73 -58.81 -23.74
CA LEU A 44 -24.38 -58.22 -23.83
C LEU A 44 -24.28 -57.00 -22.91
N CYS A 45 -23.12 -56.81 -22.31
CA CYS A 45 -22.82 -55.59 -21.56
C CYS A 45 -22.89 -54.34 -22.49
N PRO A 46 -23.63 -53.28 -22.15
CA PRO A 46 -23.69 -52.04 -22.94
C PRO A 46 -22.31 -51.38 -23.15
N THR A 47 -21.38 -51.56 -22.23
CA THR A 47 -20.07 -50.88 -22.26
C THR A 47 -18.98 -51.71 -22.94
N CYS A 48 -18.82 -52.99 -22.56
CA CYS A 48 -17.73 -53.83 -23.05
C CYS A 48 -18.19 -55.01 -23.92
N ARG A 49 -19.49 -55.15 -24.16
CA ARG A 49 -20.10 -56.22 -24.95
C ARG A 49 -19.81 -57.64 -24.46
N ALA A 50 -19.35 -57.80 -23.22
CA ALA A 50 -19.21 -59.11 -22.58
C ALA A 50 -20.59 -59.75 -22.41
N LEU A 51 -20.72 -61.02 -22.81
CA LEU A 51 -21.93 -61.81 -22.62
C LEU A 51 -22.12 -62.14 -21.13
N PHE A 52 -23.34 -61.99 -20.62
CA PHE A 52 -23.70 -62.43 -19.28
C PHE A 52 -25.12 -63.01 -19.24
N SER A 53 -25.35 -63.92 -18.30
CA SER A 53 -26.68 -64.50 -18.05
C SER A 53 -27.48 -63.62 -17.11
N ILE A 54 -28.75 -63.38 -17.41
CA ILE A 54 -29.66 -62.58 -16.58
C ILE A 54 -30.27 -63.44 -15.47
N VAL A 55 -30.45 -64.73 -15.74
CA VAL A 55 -31.13 -65.66 -14.83
C VAL A 55 -30.18 -66.12 -13.73
N SER A 56 -30.67 -66.06 -12.50
CA SER A 56 -30.01 -66.68 -11.34
C SER A 56 -30.80 -67.91 -10.92
N PRO A 57 -30.16 -69.06 -10.67
CA PRO A 57 -30.85 -70.29 -10.31
C PRO A 57 -31.60 -70.12 -8.98
N GLU A 58 -32.77 -70.75 -8.87
CA GLU A 58 -33.56 -70.72 -7.66
C GLU A 58 -32.85 -71.51 -6.54
N LEU A 59 -32.62 -70.87 -5.40
CA LEU A 59 -31.87 -71.46 -4.29
C LEU A 59 -32.57 -72.69 -3.69
N THR A 60 -33.90 -72.77 -3.79
CA THR A 60 -34.71 -73.91 -3.31
C THR A 60 -34.33 -75.23 -4.01
N CYS A 61 -33.88 -75.15 -5.26
CA CYS A 61 -33.46 -76.27 -6.09
C CYS A 61 -32.00 -76.68 -5.85
N LEU A 62 -31.27 -75.96 -4.99
CA LEU A 62 -29.85 -76.15 -4.77
C LEU A 62 -29.56 -76.63 -3.33
N PRO A 63 -28.55 -77.49 -3.12
CA PRO A 63 -28.10 -77.85 -1.79
C PRO A 63 -27.72 -76.62 -0.94
N LYS A 64 -28.12 -76.57 0.33
CA LYS A 64 -27.88 -75.41 1.23
C LYS A 64 -26.43 -74.95 1.31
N HIS A 65 -25.47 -75.88 1.20
CA HIS A 65 -24.05 -75.54 1.28
C HIS A 65 -23.54 -74.77 0.07
N VAL A 66 -24.20 -74.88 -1.11
CA VAL A 66 -23.80 -74.15 -2.31
C VAL A 66 -24.39 -72.74 -2.39
N HIS A 67 -25.43 -72.43 -1.59
CA HIS A 67 -26.13 -71.14 -1.63
C HIS A 67 -25.18 -69.94 -1.48
N ARG A 68 -24.12 -70.08 -0.67
CA ARG A 68 -23.12 -69.01 -0.44
C ARG A 68 -22.29 -68.66 -1.68
N TYR A 69 -22.20 -69.57 -2.65
CA TYR A 69 -21.41 -69.39 -3.87
C TYR A 69 -22.28 -68.93 -5.04
N ILE A 70 -23.60 -69.00 -4.91
CA ILE A 70 -24.53 -68.46 -5.89
C ILE A 70 -24.60 -66.96 -5.66
N THR A 71 -24.08 -66.19 -6.61
CA THR A 71 -24.21 -64.74 -6.58
C THR A 71 -24.93 -64.29 -7.83
N PRO A 72 -26.01 -63.49 -7.71
CA PRO A 72 -26.80 -63.12 -8.86
C PRO A 72 -25.96 -62.34 -9.88
N SER A 73 -26.30 -62.49 -11.16
CA SER A 73 -25.55 -61.81 -12.22
C SER A 73 -25.69 -60.30 -12.14
N ILE A 74 -26.86 -59.81 -11.73
CA ILE A 74 -27.14 -58.39 -11.52
C ILE A 74 -27.20 -58.13 -10.01
N ARG A 75 -26.23 -57.38 -9.48
CA ARG A 75 -26.06 -57.15 -8.03
C ARG A 75 -26.23 -55.67 -7.72
N ARG A 76 -27.05 -55.31 -6.73
CA ARG A 76 -27.10 -53.94 -6.23
C ARG A 76 -25.79 -53.60 -5.51
N VAL A 77 -25.26 -52.41 -5.79
CA VAL A 77 -24.05 -51.87 -5.16
C VAL A 77 -24.42 -50.58 -4.44
N TYR A 78 -23.86 -50.38 -3.26
CA TYR A 78 -23.98 -49.12 -2.53
C TYR A 78 -22.68 -48.34 -2.71
N LEU A 79 -22.77 -47.19 -3.37
CA LEU A 79 -21.64 -46.27 -3.54
C LEU A 79 -21.72 -45.20 -2.46
N ASP A 80 -20.82 -45.26 -1.47
CA ASP A 80 -20.72 -44.20 -0.47
C ASP A 80 -19.92 -43.01 -1.03
N SER A 81 -20.64 -41.92 -1.33
CA SER A 81 -20.06 -40.66 -1.82
C SER A 81 -19.83 -39.64 -0.70
N SER A 82 -20.27 -39.93 0.54
CA SER A 82 -20.29 -38.95 1.65
C SER A 82 -18.90 -38.43 2.02
N ALA A 83 -17.91 -39.33 2.09
CA ALA A 83 -16.52 -38.97 2.38
C ALA A 83 -15.93 -38.05 1.30
N VAL A 84 -16.21 -38.33 0.02
CA VAL A 84 -15.72 -37.53 -1.11
C VAL A 84 -16.36 -36.14 -1.10
N GLN A 85 -17.66 -36.05 -0.84
CA GLN A 85 -18.37 -34.77 -0.73
C GLN A 85 -17.84 -33.92 0.43
N SER A 86 -17.59 -34.52 1.59
CA SER A 86 -17.01 -33.82 2.75
C SER A 86 -15.62 -33.26 2.43
N LEU A 87 -14.78 -34.04 1.75
CA LEU A 87 -13.46 -33.59 1.32
C LEU A 87 -13.55 -32.46 0.29
N GLN A 88 -14.47 -32.55 -0.68
CA GLN A 88 -14.71 -31.47 -1.65
C GLN A 88 -15.14 -30.17 -0.97
N GLN A 89 -16.04 -30.24 0.02
CA GLN A 89 -16.44 -29.07 0.80
C GLN A 89 -15.25 -28.44 1.55
N LYS A 90 -14.44 -29.25 2.24
CA LYS A 90 -13.24 -28.78 2.94
C LYS A 90 -12.22 -28.16 1.99
N LEU A 91 -12.05 -28.74 0.80
CA LEU A 91 -11.16 -28.22 -0.23
C LEU A 91 -11.63 -26.83 -0.69
N VAL A 92 -12.91 -26.65 -0.99
CA VAL A 92 -13.48 -25.36 -1.40
C VAL A 92 -13.36 -24.33 -0.28
N ALA A 93 -13.66 -24.70 0.97
CA ALA A 93 -13.53 -23.82 2.13
C ALA A 93 -12.07 -23.36 2.32
N SER A 94 -11.12 -24.29 2.26
CA SER A 94 -9.68 -24.00 2.39
C SER A 94 -9.18 -23.12 1.25
N GLN A 95 -9.60 -23.39 0.01
CA GLN A 95 -9.25 -22.57 -1.16
C GLN A 95 -9.77 -21.14 -1.03
N ASN A 96 -11.01 -20.96 -0.54
CA ASN A 96 -11.57 -19.64 -0.29
C ASN A 96 -10.82 -18.89 0.82
N GLN A 97 -10.44 -19.58 1.90
CA GLN A 97 -9.64 -19.00 2.97
C GLN A 97 -8.28 -18.52 2.45
N VAL A 98 -7.57 -19.36 1.69
CA VAL A 98 -6.28 -18.99 1.06
C VAL A 98 -6.46 -17.78 0.15
N ARG A 99 -7.53 -17.74 -0.66
CA ARG A 99 -7.82 -16.60 -1.53
C ARG A 99 -8.03 -15.31 -0.73
N ASN A 100 -8.77 -15.38 0.38
CA ASN A 100 -9.05 -14.21 1.22
C ASN A 100 -7.78 -13.72 1.92
N LEU A 101 -7.01 -14.62 2.53
CA LEU A 101 -5.76 -14.28 3.19
C LEU A 101 -4.75 -13.64 2.24
N LYS A 102 -4.67 -14.12 0.99
CA LYS A 102 -3.82 -13.49 -0.04
C LYS A 102 -4.23 -12.04 -0.32
N LYS A 103 -5.53 -11.79 -0.52
CA LYS A 103 -6.05 -10.43 -0.73
C LYS A 103 -5.77 -9.52 0.46
N GLU A 104 -5.93 -10.04 1.68
CA GLU A 104 -5.69 -9.28 2.89
C GLU A 104 -4.20 -8.97 3.09
N SER A 105 -3.33 -9.93 2.81
CA SER A 105 -1.88 -9.73 2.78
C SER A 105 -1.47 -8.68 1.76
N GLU A 106 -1.99 -8.72 0.54
CA GLU A 106 -1.72 -7.72 -0.50
C GLU A 106 -2.17 -6.33 -0.05
N ARG A 107 -3.37 -6.24 0.55
CA ARG A 107 -3.88 -4.98 1.09
C ARG A 107 -2.99 -4.43 2.19
N LEU A 108 -2.56 -5.29 3.13
CA LEU A 108 -1.69 -4.88 4.23
C LEU A 108 -0.34 -4.37 3.71
N MET A 109 0.26 -5.08 2.75
CA MET A 109 1.51 -4.66 2.13
C MET A 109 1.41 -3.27 1.49
N LEU A 110 0.32 -2.99 0.76
CA LEU A 110 0.07 -1.67 0.17
C LEU A 110 -0.05 -0.57 1.23
N PHE A 111 -0.63 -0.86 2.39
CA PHE A 111 -0.67 0.10 3.49
C PHE A 111 0.71 0.32 4.09
N CYS A 112 1.46 -0.76 4.37
CA CYS A 112 2.82 -0.67 4.88
C CYS A 112 3.70 0.18 3.97
N GLU A 113 3.66 -0.04 2.65
CA GLU A 113 4.42 0.75 1.68
C GLU A 113 4.05 2.23 1.72
N LYS A 114 2.75 2.56 1.78
CA LYS A 114 2.30 3.96 1.90
C LYS A 114 2.80 4.63 3.17
N TYR A 115 2.73 3.93 4.31
CA TYR A 115 3.24 4.45 5.58
C TYR A 115 4.75 4.61 5.56
N GLN A 116 5.48 3.64 4.99
CA GLN A 116 6.93 3.70 4.81
C GLN A 116 7.31 4.94 3.98
N ASN A 117 6.71 5.12 2.81
CA ASN A 117 6.98 6.24 1.92
C ASN A 117 6.68 7.60 2.60
N ALA A 118 5.58 7.71 3.34
CA ALA A 118 5.26 8.92 4.09
C ALA A 118 6.31 9.20 5.17
N SER A 119 6.72 8.16 5.92
CA SER A 119 7.76 8.25 6.94
C SER A 119 9.09 8.70 6.35
N ASP A 120 9.50 8.15 5.21
CA ASP A 120 10.77 8.49 4.55
C ASP A 120 10.78 9.95 4.08
N VAL A 121 9.68 10.46 3.50
CA VAL A 121 9.55 11.87 3.11
C VAL A 121 9.65 12.79 4.33
N HIS A 122 9.04 12.41 5.45
CA HIS A 122 9.16 13.16 6.70
C HIS A 122 10.60 13.16 7.21
N ALA A 123 11.26 12.00 7.25
CA ALA A 123 12.65 11.86 7.68
C ALA A 123 13.62 12.68 6.81
N ASP A 124 13.44 12.66 5.49
CA ASP A 124 14.21 13.47 4.53
C ASP A 124 14.01 14.98 4.75
N GLY A 125 12.76 15.38 5.00
CA GLY A 125 12.40 16.76 5.30
C GLY A 125 13.10 17.25 6.57
N GLU A 126 13.08 16.45 7.63
CA GLU A 126 13.79 16.76 8.88
C GLU A 126 15.30 16.81 8.69
N ALA A 127 15.88 15.88 7.93
CA ALA A 127 17.31 15.88 7.64
C ALA A 127 17.75 17.16 6.91
N LYS A 128 17.00 17.60 5.90
CA LYS A 128 17.25 18.87 5.20
C LYS A 128 17.10 20.08 6.12
N ALA A 129 16.08 20.09 6.97
CA ALA A 129 15.90 21.16 7.95
C ALA A 129 17.06 21.22 8.96
N ARG A 130 17.57 20.06 9.43
CA ARG A 130 18.75 19.98 10.29
C ARG A 130 19.98 20.59 9.63
N LEU A 131 20.25 20.23 8.36
CA LEU A 131 21.36 20.80 7.60
C LEU A 131 21.23 22.32 7.42
N GLU A 132 20.02 22.81 7.17
CA GLU A 132 19.78 24.25 7.03
C GLU A 132 19.98 25.00 8.35
N VAL A 133 19.53 24.43 9.48
CA VAL A 133 19.79 24.98 10.82
C VAL A 133 21.28 25.03 11.10
N GLU A 134 22.03 23.98 10.77
CA GLU A 134 23.49 23.97 10.92
C GLU A 134 24.16 25.07 10.07
N ARG A 135 23.76 25.18 8.80
CA ARG A 135 24.26 26.22 7.87
C ARG A 135 23.99 27.63 8.40
N LEU A 136 22.76 27.90 8.83
CA LEU A 136 22.36 29.19 9.39
C LEU A 136 23.08 29.49 10.70
N THR A 137 23.29 28.48 11.54
CA THR A 137 24.04 28.62 12.79
C THR A 137 25.49 29.03 12.51
N ARG A 138 26.13 28.44 11.50
CA ARG A 138 27.49 28.83 11.08
C ARG A 138 27.53 30.28 10.61
N LEU A 139 26.63 30.66 9.70
CA LEU A 139 26.56 32.04 9.20
C LEU A 139 26.30 33.05 10.32
N LEU A 140 25.43 32.71 11.28
CA LEU A 140 25.17 33.58 12.41
C LEU A 140 26.42 33.78 13.28
N ARG A 141 27.24 32.73 13.47
CA ARG A 141 28.52 32.87 14.18
C ARG A 141 29.49 33.78 13.43
N GLU A 142 29.65 33.59 12.12
CA GLU A 142 30.51 34.43 11.28
C GLU A 142 30.08 35.90 11.32
N GLN A 143 28.77 36.16 11.20
CA GLN A 143 28.22 37.51 11.30
C GLN A 143 28.47 38.14 12.68
N LYS A 144 28.32 37.36 13.76
CA LYS A 144 28.60 37.84 15.12
C LYS A 144 30.06 38.24 15.30
N LEU A 145 31.00 37.40 14.86
CA LEU A 145 32.42 37.72 14.90
C LEU A 145 32.73 38.98 14.08
N ALA A 146 32.19 39.11 12.87
CA ALA A 146 32.39 40.30 12.05
C ALA A 146 31.81 41.58 12.68
N THR A 147 30.67 41.48 13.40
CA THR A 147 30.13 42.63 14.14
C THR A 147 30.98 42.99 15.34
N GLU A 148 31.53 42.00 16.05
CA GLU A 148 32.45 42.23 17.18
C GLU A 148 33.75 42.90 16.70
N GLU A 149 34.37 42.40 15.62
CA GLU A 149 35.55 43.00 14.99
C GLU A 149 35.29 44.45 14.54
N ALA A 150 34.15 44.71 13.88
CA ALA A 150 33.79 46.07 13.47
C ALA A 150 33.57 47.00 14.68
N GLU A 151 33.00 46.51 15.78
CA GLU A 151 32.86 47.27 17.02
C GLU A 151 34.23 47.63 17.61
N GLU A 152 35.16 46.68 17.68
CA GLU A 152 36.54 46.91 18.10
C GLU A 152 37.24 47.96 17.21
N GLU A 153 37.16 47.83 15.89
CA GLU A 153 37.71 48.82 14.96
C GLU A 153 37.13 50.22 15.18
N THR A 154 35.81 50.32 15.41
CA THR A 154 35.19 51.63 15.67
C THR A 154 35.64 52.23 16.99
N LEU A 155 35.91 51.40 18.02
CA LEU A 155 36.47 51.83 19.29
C LEU A 155 37.90 52.36 19.10
N GLU A 156 38.74 51.64 18.37
CA GLU A 156 40.10 52.09 18.04
C GLU A 156 40.09 53.42 17.28
N TRP A 157 39.25 53.56 16.25
CA TRP A 157 39.14 54.80 15.49
C TRP A 157 38.65 55.98 16.33
N LYS A 158 37.72 55.74 17.28
CA LYS A 158 37.26 56.76 18.24
C LYS A 158 38.39 57.21 19.15
N GLU A 159 39.17 56.28 19.71
CA GLU A 159 40.32 56.59 20.57
C GLU A 159 41.38 57.41 19.80
N ARG A 160 41.74 56.98 18.59
CA ARG A 160 42.65 57.73 17.70
C ARG A 160 42.14 59.14 17.41
N HIS A 161 40.84 59.28 17.12
CA HIS A 161 40.22 60.57 16.87
C HIS A 161 40.30 61.48 18.10
N ASP A 162 40.00 60.95 19.28
CA ASP A 162 40.03 61.71 20.52
C ASP A 162 41.45 62.15 20.89
N ASP A 163 42.46 61.32 20.65
CA ASP A 163 43.87 61.69 20.85
C ASP A 163 44.35 62.74 19.84
N LEU A 164 44.02 62.59 18.55
CA LEU A 164 44.28 63.63 17.55
C LEU A 164 43.60 64.96 17.93
N LYS A 165 42.38 64.90 18.44
CA LYS A 165 41.64 66.08 18.92
C LYS A 165 42.30 66.73 20.12
N LYS A 166 42.82 65.94 21.09
CA LYS A 166 43.62 66.46 22.22
C LYS A 166 44.90 67.13 21.72
N GLN A 167 45.65 66.49 20.83
CA GLN A 167 46.88 67.04 20.25
C GLN A 167 46.63 68.38 19.52
N LEU A 168 45.51 68.48 18.77
CA LEU A 168 45.12 69.73 18.11
C LEU A 168 44.81 70.83 19.14
N ASN A 169 44.11 70.50 20.22
CA ASN A 169 43.78 71.43 21.28
C ASN A 169 45.05 71.91 22.03
N GLU A 170 45.98 71.01 22.33
CA GLU A 170 47.29 71.34 22.91
C GLU A 170 48.15 72.20 21.98
N ALA A 171 48.12 71.93 20.66
CA ALA A 171 48.77 72.76 19.66
C ALA A 171 48.14 74.16 19.56
N SER A 172 46.84 74.28 19.84
CA SER A 172 46.12 75.57 19.91
C SER A 172 46.47 76.39 21.16
N ILE A 173 46.90 75.75 22.25
CA ILE A 173 47.28 76.41 23.53
C ILE A 173 48.75 76.88 23.53
N LYS A 174 49.59 76.46 22.56
CA LYS A 174 50.95 77.01 22.39
C LYS A 174 50.88 78.44 21.82
N PRO A 175 51.63 79.42 22.37
CA PRO A 175 51.52 80.81 21.93
C PRO A 175 52.01 80.96 20.49
N SER A 176 51.11 81.37 19.60
CA SER A 176 51.46 81.85 18.26
C SER A 176 52.36 83.09 18.39
N ARG A 177 53.63 82.93 18.01
CA ARG A 177 54.52 84.04 17.70
C ARG A 177 53.90 84.84 16.55
N LYS A 178 53.71 86.15 16.80
CA LYS A 178 53.27 87.18 15.85
C LYS A 178 53.82 86.93 14.43
N ARG A 179 52.93 86.77 13.44
CA ARG A 179 53.25 87.06 12.05
C ARG A 179 52.34 88.18 11.56
N ALA A 180 52.99 89.24 11.09
CA ALA A 180 52.39 90.45 10.60
C ALA A 180 51.59 90.19 9.31
N SER A 181 50.46 90.90 9.21
CA SER A 181 49.64 91.03 8.02
C SER A 181 50.35 91.86 6.95
N THR A 182 50.43 91.33 5.74
CA THR A 182 50.48 92.16 4.51
C THR A 182 49.40 91.66 3.56
N ALA A 183 48.48 92.55 3.26
CA ALA A 183 47.34 92.34 2.36
C ALA A 183 47.73 92.57 0.89
N ARG A 184 46.90 91.98 0.01
CA ARG A 184 46.61 92.22 -1.43
C ARG A 184 46.90 91.01 -2.31
N ASP A 185 46.14 90.70 -3.34
CA ASP A 185 44.73 90.91 -3.70
C ASP A 185 44.51 90.09 -5.00
N HIS A 186 43.30 89.55 -5.19
CA HIS A 186 42.71 89.07 -6.46
C HIS A 186 43.36 87.83 -7.14
N SER A 187 42.67 86.91 -7.83
CA SER A 187 41.39 86.93 -8.54
C SER A 187 40.91 85.50 -8.88
N GLN A 188 39.58 85.31 -8.91
CA GLN A 188 38.77 84.39 -9.76
C GLN A 188 39.03 82.86 -9.75
N ASN A 189 38.02 82.07 -9.38
CA ASN A 189 37.23 81.33 -10.38
C ASN A 189 35.89 80.77 -9.84
N ASN A 190 34.82 81.33 -10.41
CA ASN A 190 33.47 80.86 -10.73
C ASN A 190 32.65 79.87 -9.86
N ASN A 191 31.40 80.31 -9.64
CA ASN A 191 30.25 79.59 -9.09
C ASN A 191 29.72 78.51 -10.03
N GLN A 192 29.27 77.38 -9.48
CA GLN A 192 28.00 76.80 -9.90
C GLN A 192 27.32 76.07 -8.73
N PHE A 193 26.27 76.70 -8.21
CA PHE A 193 25.29 76.09 -7.32
C PHE A 193 24.46 75.08 -8.12
N HIS A 194 24.47 73.81 -7.70
CA HIS A 194 23.34 72.93 -7.88
C HIS A 194 22.98 72.31 -6.55
N SER A 195 21.83 72.70 -6.03
CA SER A 195 21.12 72.08 -4.92
C SER A 195 20.82 70.63 -5.29
N ILE A 196 21.45 69.68 -4.60
CA ILE A 196 21.05 68.27 -4.64
C ILE A 196 20.52 67.92 -3.25
N SER A 197 19.20 67.77 -3.20
CA SER A 197 18.39 67.26 -2.10
C SER A 197 18.93 65.93 -1.55
N PRO A 198 18.65 65.59 -0.27
CA PRO A 198 19.03 64.29 0.29
C PRO A 198 18.40 63.15 -0.53
N PRO A 199 19.09 62.00 -0.69
CA PRO A 199 18.50 60.85 -1.35
C PRO A 199 17.30 60.37 -0.52
N THR A 200 16.11 60.56 -1.07
CA THR A 200 14.89 59.88 -0.69
C THR A 200 15.05 58.41 -1.03
N THR A 201 15.53 57.60 -0.08
CA THR A 201 15.34 56.16 -0.20
C THR A 201 13.84 55.89 -0.05
N PRO A 202 13.15 55.31 -1.05
CA PRO A 202 11.79 54.83 -0.81
C PRO A 202 11.91 53.70 0.22
N ARG A 203 11.25 53.86 1.38
CA ARG A 203 10.87 52.73 2.22
C ARG A 203 10.01 51.80 1.35
N ARG A 204 10.64 50.82 0.69
CA ARG A 204 9.92 49.71 0.10
C ARG A 204 9.38 48.90 1.27
N ARG A 205 8.13 49.18 1.65
CA ARG A 205 7.36 48.25 2.49
C ARG A 205 7.28 46.97 1.67
N VAL A 206 8.10 45.97 2.00
CA VAL A 206 7.89 44.62 1.53
C VAL A 206 6.60 44.17 2.21
N ILE A 207 5.48 44.35 1.51
CA ILE A 207 4.28 43.59 1.80
C ILE A 207 4.68 42.14 1.47
N ARG A 208 4.87 41.33 2.50
CA ARG A 208 4.85 39.88 2.34
C ARG A 208 3.42 39.55 1.92
N ASP A 209 3.22 39.26 0.65
CA ASP A 209 2.04 38.49 0.26
C ASP A 209 2.20 37.11 0.90
N LEU A 210 1.42 36.87 1.95
CA LEU A 210 1.17 35.51 2.42
C LEU A 210 0.54 34.74 1.25
N PRO A 211 0.93 33.48 0.99
CA PRO A 211 0.21 32.66 0.04
C PRO A 211 -1.27 32.59 0.45
N SER A 212 -2.15 32.91 -0.49
CA SER A 212 -3.58 32.88 -0.30
C SER A 212 -4.01 31.46 0.10
N ARG A 213 -4.50 31.33 1.33
CA ARG A 213 -5.16 30.12 1.80
C ARG A 213 -6.39 29.90 0.92
N SER A 214 -6.28 28.98 -0.04
CA SER A 214 -7.41 28.53 -0.83
C SER A 214 -8.45 27.99 0.16
N LYS A 215 -9.60 28.64 0.24
CA LYS A 215 -10.79 28.12 0.94
C LYS A 215 -11.25 26.88 0.16
N LYS A 216 -10.63 25.72 0.39
CA LYS A 216 -11.29 24.46 0.09
C LYS A 216 -12.44 24.35 1.08
N LYS A 217 -13.66 24.42 0.55
CA LYS A 217 -14.90 24.05 1.25
C LYS A 217 -14.62 22.75 2.00
N LEU A 218 -14.63 22.81 3.33
CA LEU A 218 -14.95 21.63 4.13
C LEU A 218 -16.32 21.17 3.63
N ARG A 219 -16.35 20.04 2.94
CA ARG A 219 -17.56 19.21 2.93
C ARG A 219 -17.69 18.71 4.35
N THR A 220 -18.63 19.27 5.09
CA THR A 220 -19.25 18.63 6.25
C THR A 220 -19.74 17.26 5.79
N ILE A 221 -18.99 16.22 6.13
CA ILE A 221 -19.53 14.87 6.21
C ILE A 221 -20.00 14.75 7.65
N SER A 222 -21.32 14.74 7.81
CA SER A 222 -22.01 14.42 9.06
C SER A 222 -21.52 13.07 9.58
N PRO A 223 -21.30 12.90 10.90
CA PRO A 223 -21.14 11.57 11.46
C PRO A 223 -22.54 10.94 11.59
N ASP A 224 -22.86 10.02 10.69
CA ASP A 224 -23.96 9.09 10.92
C ASP A 224 -23.42 8.00 11.86
N LEU A 225 -23.98 7.98 13.07
CA LEU A 225 -23.65 7.10 14.17
C LEU A 225 -24.58 5.89 14.11
N THR A 226 -24.10 4.80 13.49
CA THR A 226 -24.48 3.38 13.67
C THR A 226 -23.30 2.59 13.09
N ASP A 227 -22.74 1.52 13.63
CA ASP A 227 -23.19 0.48 14.55
C ASP A 227 -21.92 -0.22 15.08
N GLU A 228 -21.94 -0.60 16.35
CA GLU A 228 -21.48 -1.88 16.91
C GLU A 228 -20.17 -2.50 16.40
N THR A 229 -19.13 -2.48 17.25
CA THR A 229 -18.02 -3.47 17.20
C THR A 229 -18.00 -4.30 18.48
N PRO A 230 -17.93 -5.65 18.40
CA PRO A 230 -17.89 -6.51 19.57
C PRO A 230 -16.47 -6.60 20.13
N PHE A 231 -16.40 -6.37 21.44
CA PHE A 231 -15.25 -6.52 22.33
C PHE A 231 -14.80 -8.00 22.36
N TRP A 232 -13.53 -8.29 22.05
CA TRP A 232 -12.90 -9.59 22.32
C TRP A 232 -11.85 -9.41 23.42
N PRO A 233 -11.94 -10.10 24.57
CA PRO A 233 -10.89 -10.08 25.57
C PRO A 233 -9.83 -11.18 25.29
N LEU A 234 -8.60 -10.85 25.68
CA LEU A 234 -7.50 -11.78 25.91
C LEU A 234 -7.76 -12.69 27.12
#